data_AF-A0A444R2Z8-F1
#
_entry.id   AF-A0A444R2Z8-F1
#
_cell.length_a   1.000
_cell.length_b   1.000
_cell.length_c   1.000
_cell.angle_alpha   90.00
_cell.angle_beta   90.00
_cell.angle_gamma   90.00
#
_symmetry.space_group_name_H-M   'P 1'
#
loop_
_entity.id
_entity.type
_entity.pdbx_description
1 polymer ?
#
loop_
_entity_poly.entity_id
_entity_poly.type
_entity_poly.pdbx_seq_one_letter_code
_entity_poly.pdbx_strand_id
1 'polypeptide(L)' 'MKRLIVGISGASGAIYGVRLLQVLRDVTDIETHLVMSQAARQTLSLETDFSLREVQALA' A
#
# COMPACT_ATOMS: atom_id res chain seq x y z
N MET A 1 -7.92 0.20 -19.29
CA MET A 1 -7.96 -0.01 -17.83
C MET A 1 -7.17 -1.25 -17.47
N LYS A 2 -6.02 -1.06 -16.82
CA LYS A 2 -5.14 -2.12 -16.32
C LYS A 2 -5.44 -2.39 -14.86
N ARG A 3 -5.42 -3.65 -14.45
CA ARG A 3 -5.65 -4.06 -13.05
C ARG A 3 -4.31 -4.48 -12.44
N LEU A 4 -3.93 -3.87 -11.33
CA LEU A 4 -2.64 -4.08 -10.68
C LEU A 4 -2.86 -4.52 -9.22
N ILE A 5 -2.33 -5.69 -8.87
CA ILE A 5 -2.29 -6.14 -7.47
C ILE A 5 -1.00 -5.62 -6.84
N VAL A 6 -1.12 -4.88 -5.74
CA VAL A 6 0.00 -4.40 -4.94
C VAL A 6 0.07 -5.25 -3.67
N GLY A 7 1.07 -6.12 -3.60
CA GLY A 7 1.36 -6.92 -2.41
C GLY A 7 2.40 -6.23 -1.51
N ILE A 8 2.05 -5.92 -0.26
CA ILE A 8 3.00 -5.45 0.75
C ILE A 8 3.22 -6.58 1.77
N SER A 9 4.49 -6.96 1.96
CA SER A 9 4.92 -7.97 2.93
C SER A 9 5.60 -7.32 4.15
N GLY A 10 6.13 -8.12 5.08
CA GLY A 10 6.71 -7.63 6.35
C GLY A 10 8.16 -7.15 6.28
N ALA A 11 8.72 -6.94 5.09
CA ALA A 11 10.04 -6.35 4.97
C ALA A 11 10.01 -4.87 5.37
N SER A 12 11.17 -4.35 5.82
CA SER A 12 11.34 -2.91 6.06
C SER A 12 11.12 -2.09 4.79
N GLY A 13 10.69 -0.84 4.94
CA GLY A 13 10.38 0.06 3.84
C GLY A 13 8.90 0.11 3.50
N ALA A 14 8.01 -0.03 4.50
CA ALA A 14 6.56 0.06 4.29
C ALA A 14 6.14 1.38 3.59
N ILE A 15 6.90 2.45 3.81
CA ILE A 15 6.70 3.76 3.17
C ILE A 15 6.73 3.69 1.64
N TYR A 16 7.50 2.79 1.03
CA TYR A 16 7.55 2.65 -0.43
C TYR A 16 6.25 2.10 -0.99
N GLY A 17 5.63 1.14 -0.29
CA GLY A 17 4.32 0.61 -0.66
C GLY A 17 3.23 1.68 -0.55
N VAL A 18 3.24 2.45 0.55
CA VAL A 18 2.30 3.58 0.73
C VAL A 18 2.48 4.62 -0.39
N ARG A 19 3.73 5.04 -0.65
CA ARG A 19 4.01 6.05 -1.68
C ARG A 19 3.63 5.57 -3.08
N LEU A 20 3.85 4.29 -3.38
CA LEU A 20 3.42 3.68 -4.64
C LEU A 20 1.91 3.80 -4.82
N LEU A 21 1.11 3.44 -3.80
CA LEU A 21 -0.35 3.52 -3.87
C LEU A 21 -0.83 4.98 -4.06
N GLN A 22 -0.22 5.94 -3.36
CA GLN A 22 -0.52 7.36 -3.55
C GLN A 22 -0.30 7.81 -5.00
N VAL A 23 0.81 7.40 -5.62
CA VAL A 23 1.11 7.75 -7.01
C VAL A 23 0.15 7.06 -7.98
N LEU A 24 -0.16 5.78 -7.76
CA LEU A 24 -1.06 5.02 -8.62
C LEU A 24 -2.50 5.54 -8.58
N ARG A 25 -2.94 6.11 -7.45
CA ARG A 25 -4.25 6.73 -7.31
C ARG A 25 -4.52 7.84 -8.34
N ASP A 26 -3.48 8.56 -8.75
CA ASP A 26 -3.57 9.64 -9.73
C ASP A 26 -3.51 9.14 -11.18
N VAL A 27 -3.27 7.84 -11.41
CA VAL A 27 -3.19 7.23 -12.74
C VAL A 27 -4.55 6.68 -13.16
N THR A 28 -5.30 7.46 -13.93
CA THR A 28 -6.70 7.17 -14.29
C THR A 28 -6.96 5.88 -15.07
N ASP A 29 -5.93 5.24 -15.65
CA ASP A 29 -6.07 3.97 -16.39
C ASP A 29 -5.60 2.74 -15.59
N ILE A 30 -5.31 2.89 -14.29
CA ILE A 30 -4.91 1.80 -13.40
C ILE A 30 -5.91 1.67 -12.24
N GLU A 31 -6.42 0.45 -12.04
CA GLU A 31 -7.15 0.02 -10.85
C GLU A 31 -6.20 -0.78 -9.95
N THR A 32 -6.10 -0.37 -8.68
CA THR A 32 -5.25 -1.04 -7.70
C THR A 32 -6.04 -2.00 -6.82
N HIS A 33 -5.42 -3.10 -6.44
CA HIS A 33 -5.93 -3.97 -5.38
C HIS A 33 -4.82 -4.26 -4.38
N LEU A 34 -4.99 -3.84 -3.13
CA LEU A 34 -4.00 -4.00 -2.08
C LEU A 34 -4.15 -5.34 -1.35
N VAL A 35 -3.05 -6.10 -1.26
CA VAL A 35 -2.93 -7.28 -0.41
C VAL A 35 -1.81 -7.05 0.61
N MET A 36 -2.11 -7.21 1.90
CA MET A 36 -1.12 -7.03 2.97
C MET A 36 -1.09 -8.24 3.89
N SER A 37 0.11 -8.76 4.17
CA SER A 37 0.31 -9.77 5.21
C SER A 37 0.14 -9.17 6.62
N GLN A 38 -0.02 -10.02 7.63
CA GLN A 38 -0.05 -9.55 9.02
C GLN A 38 1.27 -8.86 9.41
N ALA A 39 2.41 -9.39 8.98
CA ALA A 39 3.72 -8.80 9.21
C ALA A 39 3.84 -7.40 8.54
N ALA A 40 3.29 -7.22 7.35
CA ALA A 40 3.25 -5.90 6.68
C ALA A 40 2.52 -4.84 7.50
N ARG A 41 1.41 -5.22 8.15
CA ARG A 41 0.64 -4.32 9.03
C ARG A 41 1.46 -3.91 10.26
N GLN A 42 2.25 -4.83 10.81
CA GLN A 42 3.16 -4.55 11.92
C GLN A 42 4.27 -3.60 11.48
N THR A 43 4.95 -3.90 10.36
CA THR A 43 6.01 -3.03 9.84
C THR A 43 5.51 -1.62 9.51
N LEU A 44 4.32 -1.50 8.91
CA LEU A 44 3.68 -0.20 8.66
C LEU A 44 3.54 0.63 9.94
N SER A 45 3.05 0.01 11.01
CA SER A 45 2.86 0.67 12.32
C SER A 45 4.17 0.98 13.04
N LEU A 46 5.25 0.25 12.74
CA LEU A 46 6.57 0.47 13.34
C LEU A 46 7.35 1.57 12.62
N GLU A 47 7.17 1.73 11.32
CA GLU A 47 8.00 2.59 10.47
C GLU A 47 7.32 3.89 10.04
N THR A 48 6.00 4.00 10.16
CA THR A 48 5.24 5.14 9.61
C THR A 48 4.10 5.57 10.52
N ASP A 49 3.64 6.81 10.33
CA ASP A 49 2.45 7.34 11.01
C ASP A 49 1.13 6.95 10.33
N PHE A 50 1.19 6.19 9.22
CA PHE A 50 0.00 5.77 8.50
C PHE A 50 -0.73 4.64 9.23
N SER A 51 -2.02 4.81 9.43
CA SER A 51 -2.92 3.73 9.83
C SER A 51 -3.16 2.77 8.66
N LEU A 52 -3.47 1.51 9.00
CA LEU A 52 -3.88 0.52 8.00
C LEU A 52 -5.08 1.00 7.15
N ARG A 53 -6.02 1.73 7.77
CA ARG A 53 -7.21 2.24 7.07
C ARG A 53 -6.84 3.31 6.03
N GLU A 54 -5.91 4.19 6.35
CA GLU A 54 -5.44 5.20 5.40
C GLU A 54 -4.78 4.56 4.19
N VAL A 55 -3.93 3.54 4.41
CA VAL A 55 -3.28 2.82 3.30
C VAL A 55 -4.29 2.04 2.46
N GLN A 56 -5.28 1.40 3.09
CA GLN A 56 -6.36 0.71 2.38
C GLN A 56 -7.20 1.65 1.52
N ALA A 57 -7.42 2.90 1.95
CA ALA A 57 -8.19 3.89 1.20
C ALA A 57 -7.46 4.43 -0.05
N LEU A 58 -6.17 4.12 -0.21
CA LEU A 58 -5.40 4.48 -1.40
C LEU A 58 -5.60 3.50 -2.56
N ALA A 59 -6.10 2.29 -2.27
CA ALA A 59 -6.24 1.22 -3.26
C ALA A 59 -7.67 1.02 -3.72
#